data_AF-A0A522WN99-F1
#
_entry.id   AF-A0A522WN99-F1
#
_cell.length_a   1.000
_cell.length_b   1.000
_cell.length_c   1.000
_cell.angle_alpha   90.00
_cell.angle_beta   90.00
_cell.angle_gamma   90.00
#
_symmetry.space_group_name_H-M   'P 1'
#
loop_
_entity.id
_entity.type
_entity.pdbx_description
1 polymer ?
#
loop_
_entity_poly.entity_id
_entity_poly.type
_entity_poly.pdbx_seq_one_letter_code
_entity_poly.pdbx_strand_id
1 'polypeptide(L)'
;MKRIGLLLKTGNPDAVKLGSEISAWAIARGSKIYAALPAIVQNCEAVPAEKLKDLIDLLVVLGGDGTMLYAARLIGGKKTPILGVNMGGLGFLTAITTSELFPLLERVGENGHEVE
;
A
#
# COMPACT_ATOMS: atom_id res chain seq x y z
N MET A 1 1.94 -13.78 2.29
CA MET A 1 2.65 -12.50 2.03
C MET A 1 3.46 -12.09 3.27
N LYS A 2 4.71 -11.61 3.16
CA LYS A 2 5.55 -11.32 4.34
C LYS A 2 5.92 -9.85 4.53
N ARG A 3 5.96 -9.06 3.45
CA ARG A 3 6.45 -7.67 3.47
C ARG A 3 5.52 -6.77 2.67
N ILE A 4 4.92 -5.78 3.32
CA ILE A 4 3.97 -4.84 2.70
C ILE A 4 4.61 -3.44 2.69
N GLY A 5 4.51 -2.75 1.55
CA GLY A 5 4.87 -1.34 1.42
C GLY A 5 3.64 -0.46 1.41
N LEU A 6 3.74 0.71 2.03
CA LEU A 6 2.73 1.76 1.98
C LEU A 6 3.30 2.99 1.26
N LEU A 7 2.56 3.49 0.29
CA LEU A 7 2.81 4.77 -0.37
C LEU A 7 1.58 5.65 -0.21
N LEU A 8 1.72 6.75 0.52
CA LEU A 8 0.59 7.61 0.88
C LEU A 8 0.72 8.98 0.23
N LYS A 9 -0.43 9.57 -0.13
CA LYS A 9 -0.51 11.00 -0.46
C LYS A 9 -0.15 11.82 0.79
N THR A 10 0.85 12.70 0.67
CA THR A 10 1.27 13.58 1.77
C THR A 10 0.18 14.58 2.14
N GLY A 11 0.08 14.90 3.43
CA GLY A 11 -0.91 15.85 3.94
C GLY A 11 -2.36 15.37 3.90
N ASN A 12 -2.62 14.08 3.62
CA ASN A 12 -3.96 13.50 3.69
C ASN A 12 -4.14 12.73 5.03
N PRO A 13 -4.94 13.25 5.98
CA PRO A 13 -5.16 12.60 7.28
C PRO A 13 -5.83 11.23 7.17
N ASP A 14 -6.75 11.05 6.22
CA ASP A 14 -7.47 9.79 6.02
C ASP A 14 -6.52 8.70 5.52
N ALA A 15 -5.59 9.07 4.63
CA ALA A 15 -4.54 8.16 4.18
C ALA A 15 -3.64 7.72 5.35
N VAL A 16 -3.26 8.63 6.24
CA VAL A 16 -2.44 8.31 7.43
C VAL A 16 -3.19 7.40 8.40
N LYS A 17 -4.48 7.69 8.64
CA LYS A 17 -5.34 6.87 9.48
C LYS A 17 -5.43 5.46 8.94
N LEU A 18 -5.81 5.30 7.66
CA LEU A 18 -5.91 3.97 7.06
C LEU A 18 -4.55 3.27 6.98
N GLY A 19 -3.47 3.99 6.69
CA GLY A 19 -2.11 3.45 6.73
C GLY A 19 -1.79 2.82 8.08
N SER A 20 -2.21 3.47 9.17
CA SER A 20 -2.03 2.95 10.53
C SER A 20 -2.89 1.72 10.81
N GLU A 21 -4.12 1.67 10.29
CA GLU A 21 -5.00 0.50 10.37
C GLU A 21 -4.42 -0.71 9.61
N ILE A 22 -3.90 -0.49 8.39
CA ILE A 22 -3.20 -1.53 7.61
C ILE A 22 -1.95 -2.02 8.37
N SER A 23 -1.21 -1.10 9.00
CA SER A 23 -0.04 -1.43 9.80
C SER A 23 -0.35 -2.36 10.95
N ALA A 24 -1.40 -2.03 11.72
CA ALA A 24 -1.87 -2.88 12.81
C ALA A 24 -2.34 -4.25 12.30
N TRP A 25 -3.10 -4.27 11.19
CA TRP A 25 -3.58 -5.51 10.56
C TRP A 25 -2.43 -6.41 10.10
N ALA A 26 -1.39 -5.84 9.49
CA ALA A 26 -0.24 -6.56 8.96
C ALA A 26 0.60 -7.17 10.10
N ILE A 27 0.85 -6.41 11.16
CA ILE A 27 1.60 -6.87 12.34
C ILE A 27 0.87 -8.01 13.04
N ALA A 28 -0.45 -7.91 13.19
CA ALA A 28 -1.26 -8.97 13.79
C ALA A 28 -1.15 -10.31 13.04
N ARG A 29 -0.74 -10.28 11.76
CA ARG A 29 -0.51 -11.44 10.89
C ARG A 29 0.97 -11.79 10.71
N GLY A 30 1.86 -11.17 11.48
CA GLY A 30 3.31 -11.42 11.41
C GLY A 30 3.99 -10.88 10.15
N SER A 31 3.35 -9.97 9.41
CA SER A 31 3.96 -9.31 8.25
C SER A 31 4.78 -8.09 8.68
N LYS A 32 5.88 -7.82 7.98
CA LYS A 32 6.63 -6.56 8.10
C LYS A 32 5.96 -5.50 7.24
N ILE A 33 5.97 -4.27 7.71
CA ILE A 33 5.38 -3.15 6.99
C ILE A 33 6.32 -1.94 6.92
N TYR A 34 6.41 -1.38 5.73
CA TYR A 34 7.28 -0.25 5.39
C TYR A 34 6.44 0.91 4.87
N ALA A 35 6.74 2.15 5.28
CA ALA A 35 6.09 3.33 4.74
C ALA A 35 7.10 4.21 3.98
N ALA A 36 6.71 4.69 2.80
CA ALA A 36 7.48 5.66 2.04
C ALA A 36 7.56 6.99 2.79
N LEU A 37 8.77 7.48 3.04
CA LEU A 37 8.98 8.85 3.50
C LEU A 37 8.42 9.86 2.47
N PRO A 38 7.88 11.01 2.90
CA PRO A 38 7.86 11.51 4.28
C PRO A 38 6.60 11.10 5.08
N ALA A 39 5.88 10.05 4.68
CA ALA A 39 4.67 9.64 5.39
C ALA A 39 5.00 9.21 6.84
N ILE A 40 4.17 9.66 7.78
CA ILE A 40 4.27 9.29 9.20
C ILE A 40 3.10 8.37 9.50
N VAL A 41 3.38 7.06 9.54
CA VAL A 41 2.41 6.03 9.86
C VAL A 41 2.89 5.31 11.12
N GLN A 42 1.96 4.98 12.02
CA GLN A 42 2.32 4.27 13.25
C GLN A 42 2.64 2.80 12.97
N ASN A 43 3.54 2.22 13.77
CA ASN A 43 3.88 0.80 13.73
C ASN A 43 4.42 0.33 12.37
N CYS A 44 5.16 1.18 11.64
CA CYS A 44 5.82 0.81 10.39
C CYS A 44 7.27 1.30 10.34
N GLU A 45 8.10 0.65 9.54
CA GLU A 45 9.46 1.11 9.25
C GLU A 45 9.44 2.15 8.12
N ALA A 46 9.88 3.38 8.38
CA ALA A 46 9.92 4.42 7.36
C ALA A 46 11.17 4.29 6.48
N VAL A 47 11.00 4.30 5.16
CA VAL A 47 12.09 4.12 4.18
C VAL A 47 11.96 5.11 3.02
N PRO A 48 13.06 5.45 2.32
CA PRO A 48 12.97 6.14 1.03
C PRO A 48 12.09 5.35 0.05
N ALA A 49 11.22 6.03 -0.70
CA ALA A 49 10.28 5.38 -1.60
C ALA A 49 11.00 4.45 -2.59
N GLU A 50 12.17 4.83 -3.08
CA GLU A 50 12.96 4.08 -4.06
C GLU A 50 13.44 2.72 -3.55
N LYS A 51 13.51 2.54 -2.23
CA LYS A 51 13.88 1.28 -1.58
C LYS A 51 12.71 0.31 -1.49
N LEU A 52 11.46 0.78 -1.55
CA LEU A 52 10.28 -0.08 -1.42
C LEU A 52 10.28 -1.22 -2.44
N LYS A 53 10.64 -0.93 -3.69
CA LYS A 53 10.68 -1.92 -4.79
C LYS A 53 11.59 -3.13 -4.52
N ASP A 54 12.55 -3.01 -3.59
CA ASP A 54 13.51 -4.07 -3.26
C ASP A 54 13.16 -4.79 -1.95
N LEU A 55 12.22 -4.24 -1.16
CA LEU A 55 11.90 -4.69 0.19
C LEU A 55 10.57 -5.43 0.30
N ILE A 56 9.63 -5.20 -0.60
CA ILE A 56 8.22 -5.57 -0.40
C ILE A 56 7.73 -6.61 -1.40
N ASP A 57 6.74 -7.39 -0.96
CA ASP A 57 6.03 -8.37 -1.77
C ASP A 57 4.72 -7.79 -2.35
N LEU A 58 4.22 -6.69 -1.78
CA LEU A 58 3.03 -5.94 -2.20
C LEU A 58 3.23 -4.46 -1.88
N LEU A 59 2.84 -3.58 -2.80
CA LEU A 59 2.72 -2.15 -2.55
C LEU A 59 1.25 -1.75 -2.42
N VAL A 60 0.86 -1.16 -1.30
CA VAL A 60 -0.46 -0.53 -1.14
C VAL A 60 -0.31 0.98 -1.29
N VAL A 61 -1.10 1.56 -2.19
CA VAL A 61 -1.08 2.98 -2.54
C VAL A 61 -2.34 3.64 -2.00
N LEU A 62 -2.18 4.58 -1.09
CA LEU A 62 -3.28 5.34 -0.47
C LEU A 62 -3.30 6.75 -1.06
N GLY A 63 -4.10 6.97 -2.09
CA GLY A 63 -4.09 8.21 -2.84
C GLY A 63 -5.00 8.18 -4.06
N GLY A 64 -4.70 9.01 -5.04
CA GLY A 64 -5.40 9.02 -6.34
C GLY A 64 -4.48 8.63 -7.48
N ASP A 65 -4.92 8.89 -8.72
CA ASP A 65 -4.21 8.49 -9.94
C ASP A 65 -2.76 8.99 -10.01
N GLY A 66 -2.49 10.23 -9.57
CA GLY A 66 -1.11 10.76 -9.53
C GLY A 66 -0.19 9.97 -8.61
N THR A 67 -0.71 9.48 -7.48
CA THR A 67 0.03 8.63 -6.54
C THR A 67 0.22 7.22 -7.12
N MET A 68 -0.80 6.70 -7.80
CA MET A 68 -0.73 5.40 -8.49
C MET A 68 0.27 5.40 -9.66
N LEU A 69 0.32 6.47 -10.46
CA LEU A 69 1.30 6.63 -11.53
C LEU A 69 2.73 6.75 -10.99
N TYR A 70 2.90 7.47 -9.86
CA TYR A 70 4.19 7.50 -9.17
C TYR A 70 4.60 6.09 -8.70
N ALA A 71 3.66 5.34 -8.11
CA ALA A 71 3.88 3.95 -7.69
C ALA A 71 4.29 3.04 -8.85
N ALA A 72 3.60 3.12 -10.00
CA ALA A 72 3.90 2.33 -11.18
C ALA A 72 5.33 2.59 -11.70
N ARG A 73 5.75 3.87 -11.72
CA ARG A 73 7.13 4.25 -12.07
C ARG A 73 8.15 3.75 -11.04
N LEU A 74 7.81 3.82 -9.76
CA LEU A 74 8.66 3.40 -8.64
C LEU A 74 8.95 1.89 -8.67
N ILE A 75 7.93 1.08 -8.94
CA ILE A 75 8.04 -0.38 -9.03
C ILE A 75 8.72 -0.81 -10.34
N GLY A 76 8.58 -0.02 -11.41
CA GLY A 76 9.46 -0.08 -12.58
C GLY A 76 9.48 -1.43 -13.30
N GLY A 77 8.32 -2.06 -13.51
CA GLY A 77 8.19 -3.32 -14.25
C GLY A 77 8.55 -4.59 -13.45
N LYS A 78 8.80 -4.49 -12.15
CA LYS A 78 8.89 -5.67 -11.28
C LYS A 78 7.53 -6.35 -11.13
N LYS A 79 7.56 -7.64 -10.79
CA LYS A 79 6.36 -8.46 -10.49
C LYS A 79 5.69 -8.11 -9.15
N THR A 80 6.09 -7.04 -8.49
CA THR A 80 5.47 -6.62 -7.23
C THR A 80 4.09 -6.06 -7.53
N PRO A 81 3.00 -6.71 -7.08
CA PRO A 81 1.66 -6.18 -7.27
C PRO A 81 1.49 -4.82 -6.58
N ILE A 82 0.68 -3.97 -7.20
CA ILE A 82 0.33 -2.64 -6.68
C ILE A 82 -1.17 -2.62 -6.43
N LEU A 83 -1.57 -2.35 -5.19
CA LEU A 83 -2.96 -2.24 -4.78
C LEU A 83 -3.30 -0.77 -4.50
N GLY A 84 -4.05 -0.15 -5.41
CA GLY A 84 -4.48 1.25 -5.29
C GLY A 84 -5.81 1.41 -4.57
N VAL A 85 -5.80 2.14 -3.45
CA VAL A 85 -6.99 2.45 -2.65
C VAL A 85 -7.39 3.90 -2.88
N ASN A 86 -8.61 4.10 -3.38
CA ASN A 86 -9.12 5.45 -3.65
C ASN A 86 -9.48 6.15 -2.33
N MET A 87 -8.85 7.31 -2.07
CA MET A 87 -9.10 8.15 -0.89
C MET A 87 -10.00 9.35 -1.17
N GLY A 88 -10.76 9.33 -2.26
CA GLY A 88 -11.74 10.36 -2.65
C GLY A 88 -11.51 10.95 -4.05
N GLY A 89 -12.60 11.35 -4.70
CA GLY A 89 -12.64 11.80 -6.10
C GLY A 89 -12.91 10.66 -7.09
N LEU A 90 -13.36 11.01 -8.31
CA LEU A 90 -13.46 10.07 -9.43
C LEU A 90 -12.03 9.75 -9.92
N GLY A 91 -11.42 8.71 -9.37
CA GLY A 91 -10.12 8.18 -9.81
C GLY A 91 -10.34 7.00 -10.76
N PHE A 92 -9.62 6.98 -11.90
CA PHE A 92 -9.77 5.92 -12.90
C PHE A 92 -8.92 4.69 -12.59
N LEU A 93 -7.82 4.86 -11.84
CA LEU A 93 -6.80 3.80 -11.62
C LEU A 93 -6.84 3.19 -10.21
N THR A 94 -7.52 3.83 -9.26
CA THR A 94 -7.68 3.36 -7.89
C THR A 94 -9.04 2.69 -7.73
N ALA A 95 -9.05 1.35 -7.77
CA ALA A 95 -10.27 0.57 -7.95
C ALA A 95 -10.96 0.13 -6.65
N ILE A 96 -10.24 0.07 -5.52
CA ILE A 96 -10.80 -0.49 -4.28
C ILE A 96 -11.12 0.56 -3.23
N THR A 97 -12.21 0.35 -2.53
CA THR A 97 -12.64 1.11 -1.35
C THR A 97 -11.95 0.59 -0.08
N THR A 98 -12.00 1.37 0.99
CA THR A 98 -11.49 0.96 2.32
C THR A 98 -12.19 -0.29 2.86
N SER A 99 -13.49 -0.47 2.56
CA SER A 99 -14.28 -1.65 2.91
C SER A 99 -13.83 -2.93 2.19
N GLU A 100 -13.32 -2.81 0.96
CA GLU A 100 -12.86 -3.95 0.16
C GLU A 100 -11.40 -4.31 0.44
N LEU A 101 -10.63 -3.35 0.98
CA LEU A 101 -9.20 -3.49 1.21
C LEU A 101 -8.85 -4.68 2.11
N PHE A 102 -9.40 -4.75 3.31
CA PHE A 102 -9.02 -5.81 4.26
C PHE A 102 -9.41 -7.21 3.77
N PRO A 103 -10.64 -7.46 3.26
CA PRO A 103 -10.99 -8.74 2.64
C PRO A 103 -10.05 -9.13 1.49
N LEU A 104 -9.63 -8.17 0.65
CA LEU A 104 -8.68 -8.44 -0.42
C LEU A 104 -7.28 -8.78 0.11
N LEU A 105 -6.82 -8.06 1.13
CA LEU A 105 -5.53 -8.33 1.78
C LEU A 105 -5.49 -9.73 2.42
N GLU A 106 -6.60 -10.23 2.99
CA GLU A 106 -6.69 -11.63 3.44
C GLU A 106 -6.52 -12.59 2.26
N ARG A 107 -7.29 -12.39 1.18
CA ARG A 107 -7.23 -13.25 -0.02
C ARG A 107 -5.83 -13.28 -0.64
N VAL A 108 -5.17 -12.14 -0.72
CA VAL A 108 -3.79 -12.04 -1.22
C VAL A 108 -2.79 -12.68 -0.27
N GLY A 109 -3.03 -12.56 1.04
CA GLY A 109 -2.26 -13.21 2.08
C GLY A 109 -2.29 -14.74 1.98
N GLU A 110 -3.46 -15.30 1.69
CA GLU A 110 -3.75 -16.74 1.59
C GLU A 110 -3.33 -17.35 0.25
N ASN A 111 -3.59 -16.68 -0.89
CA ASN A 111 -3.44 -17.27 -2.22
C ASN A 111 -2.13 -16.96 -2.96
N GLY A 112 -1.19 -16.22 -2.34
CA GLY A 112 0.19 -16.16 -2.83
C GLY A 112 0.37 -15.86 -4.32
N HIS A 113 -0.14 -14.72 -4.79
CA HIS A 113 0.21 -14.05 -6.07
C HIS A 113 -0.79 -14.09 -7.26
N GLU A 114 -2.11 -14.05 -7.06
CA GLU A 114 -3.03 -13.62 -8.13
C GLU A 114 -4.01 -12.56 -7.62
N VAL A 115 -3.79 -11.32 -8.05
CA VAL A 115 -4.79 -10.25 -8.06
C VAL A 115 -5.03 -9.98 -9.54
N GLU A 116 -6.14 -10.49 -10.08
CA GLU A 116 -6.65 -10.11 -11.41
C GLU A 116 -7.25 -8.71 -11.37
#